data_AF-A0A433D6G6-F1
#
_entry.id   AF-A0A433D6G6-F1
#
_cell.length_a   1.000
_cell.length_b   1.000
_cell.length_c   1.000
_cell.angle_alpha   90.00
_cell.angle_beta   90.00
_cell.angle_gamma   90.00
#
_symmetry.space_group_name_H-M   'P 1'
#
loop_
_entity.id
_entity.type
_entity.pdbx_description
1 polymer ?
#
loop_
_entity_poly.entity_id
_entity_poly.type
_entity_poly.pdbx_seq_one_letter_code
_entity_poly.pdbx_strand_id
1 'polypeptide(L)'
;MGLLNPFFFFFCHADLTGCWTMDMANDFPNSHFVGVDVTDVFPKDGLKRNCTFVKANTLEGLPFEDDTFDYVFQVLTFTTADWPKAISELVRVTKPGGWVELVETDCKLERIPLYYHKFGNACCWTMDMANDFPDSHFVGVDVTDLFPKDGLKSNCTFAKANTLEGLPFEDGTFDYTFQRFMFLAFTPADWAKVISELVRVTKSGGWVELVESDCNLQETPPSYLEFQNAFIAGTRARGFDIDLVRNLGSTLNGLLVDVEEDYISCPMGWNGRVGDLLGRNAELGHRALKPHMAPIMGLTSEEYDEFVVKATQEFRTHKSWMKCFYVYGMKP
;
A
#
# COMPACT_ATOMS: atom_id res chain seq x y z
N MET A 1 -44.76 5.49 -1.99
CA MET A 1 -44.25 6.66 -1.26
C MET A 1 -42.94 7.04 -1.92
N GLY A 2 -42.90 8.23 -2.53
CA GLY A 2 -41.73 8.68 -3.31
C GLY A 2 -40.54 8.93 -2.41
N LEU A 3 -39.39 8.38 -2.78
CA LEU A 3 -38.11 8.80 -2.19
C LEU A 3 -37.63 10.00 -3.00
N LEU A 4 -37.92 11.17 -2.43
CA LEU A 4 -37.39 12.48 -2.78
C LEU A 4 -35.86 12.43 -2.86
N ASN A 5 -35.30 13.12 -3.85
CA ASN A 5 -33.88 13.42 -4.03
C ASN A 5 -33.15 13.63 -2.69
N PRO A 6 -32.15 12.81 -2.33
CA PRO A 6 -31.26 13.10 -1.22
C PRO A 6 -29.86 13.48 -1.72
N PHE A 7 -29.39 14.64 -1.25
CA PHE A 7 -27.97 14.98 -1.18
C PHE A 7 -27.25 13.89 -0.39
N PHE A 8 -26.18 13.29 -0.93
CA PHE A 8 -25.52 12.17 -0.29
C PHE A 8 -23.97 12.19 -0.44
N PHE A 9 -23.31 12.25 0.73
CA PHE A 9 -22.13 11.46 1.20
C PHE A 9 -20.70 12.03 1.11
N PHE A 10 -19.93 11.85 2.20
CA PHE A 10 -18.59 12.41 2.50
C PHE A 10 -17.67 11.39 3.22
N PHE A 11 -16.35 11.39 2.95
CA PHE A 11 -15.34 10.45 3.53
C PHE A 11 -14.06 11.13 4.10
N CYS A 12 -13.47 10.54 5.17
CA CYS A 12 -12.18 10.94 5.78
C CYS A 12 -11.15 9.78 5.86
N HIS A 13 -10.02 10.00 5.15
CA HIS A 13 -8.64 9.51 5.27
C HIS A 13 -8.31 8.01 4.95
N ALA A 14 -7.14 7.79 4.31
CA ALA A 14 -6.47 6.53 3.92
C ALA A 14 -6.68 5.91 2.52
N ASP A 15 -7.24 6.63 1.55
CA ASP A 15 -6.80 6.48 0.16
C ASP A 15 -6.05 7.76 -0.22
N LEU A 16 -4.72 7.66 -0.36
CA LEU A 16 -3.75 8.75 -0.59
C LEU A 16 -4.02 9.66 -1.81
N THR A 17 -5.16 9.52 -2.46
CA THR A 17 -5.50 10.17 -3.72
C THR A 17 -6.96 10.65 -3.80
N GLY A 18 -7.80 10.45 -2.78
CA GLY A 18 -9.22 10.84 -2.86
C GLY A 18 -10.01 10.14 -3.98
N CYS A 19 -9.48 9.02 -4.52
CA CYS A 19 -10.08 8.30 -5.65
C CYS A 19 -11.50 7.84 -5.36
N TRP A 20 -11.74 7.28 -4.17
CA TRP A 20 -13.08 6.82 -3.80
C TRP A 20 -14.11 7.96 -3.82
N THR A 21 -13.76 9.13 -3.26
CA THR A 21 -14.65 10.31 -3.28
C THR A 21 -14.96 10.76 -4.70
N MET A 22 -13.98 10.71 -5.61
CA MET A 22 -14.19 11.05 -7.02
C MET A 22 -15.02 10.01 -7.78
N ASP A 23 -14.81 8.72 -7.51
CA ASP A 23 -15.56 7.62 -8.11
C ASP A 23 -17.03 7.69 -7.70
N MET A 24 -17.30 7.93 -6.42
CA MET A 24 -18.66 8.12 -5.92
C MET A 24 -19.32 9.39 -6.50
N ALA A 25 -18.56 10.47 -6.65
CA ALA A 25 -19.06 11.68 -7.31
C ALA A 25 -19.41 11.45 -8.79
N ASN A 26 -18.74 10.51 -9.47
CA ASN A 26 -19.07 10.09 -10.83
C ASN A 26 -20.34 9.23 -10.87
N ASP A 27 -20.44 8.25 -9.96
CA ASP A 27 -21.56 7.31 -9.92
C ASP A 27 -22.87 7.98 -9.46
N PHE A 28 -22.78 9.01 -8.63
CA PHE A 28 -23.92 9.74 -8.06
C PHE A 28 -23.86 11.25 -8.38
N PRO A 29 -24.08 11.66 -9.64
CA PRO A 29 -23.87 13.05 -10.08
C PRO A 29 -24.85 14.06 -9.47
N ASN A 30 -25.97 13.60 -8.89
CA ASN A 30 -26.96 14.45 -8.21
C ASN A 30 -26.66 14.65 -6.71
N SER A 31 -25.58 14.05 -6.21
CA SER A 31 -25.19 14.07 -4.81
C SER A 31 -23.88 14.83 -4.66
N HIS A 32 -23.69 15.50 -3.52
CA HIS A 32 -22.48 16.30 -3.26
C HIS A 32 -21.56 15.55 -2.32
N PHE A 33 -20.32 15.39 -2.76
CA PHE A 33 -19.25 14.73 -2.07
C PHE A 33 -18.24 15.75 -1.58
N VAL A 34 -17.77 15.55 -0.36
CA VAL A 34 -16.58 16.24 0.13
C VAL A 34 -15.54 15.09 0.40
N GLY A 35 -14.24 15.36 0.41
CA GLY A 35 -13.24 14.49 1.05
C GLY A 35 -12.47 15.27 2.14
N VAL A 36 -12.18 14.66 3.29
CA VAL A 36 -11.30 15.24 4.32
C VAL A 36 -10.06 14.40 4.45
N ASP A 37 -8.95 15.10 4.58
CA ASP A 37 -7.68 14.52 4.92
C ASP A 37 -6.91 15.49 5.82
N VAL A 38 -6.08 14.95 6.71
CA VAL A 38 -5.20 15.77 7.56
C VAL A 38 -4.11 16.44 6.71
N THR A 39 -3.86 15.92 5.51
CA THR A 39 -2.88 16.39 4.52
C THR A 39 -3.56 16.92 3.26
N ASP A 40 -2.97 17.92 2.61
CA ASP A 40 -3.47 18.49 1.35
C ASP A 40 -2.89 17.70 0.15
N VAL A 41 -3.26 16.41 0.07
CA VAL A 41 -2.88 15.49 -1.03
C VAL A 41 -3.99 15.35 -2.07
N PHE A 42 -4.88 16.34 -2.11
CA PHE A 42 -6.09 16.28 -2.93
C PHE A 42 -5.78 16.34 -4.44
N PRO A 43 -6.55 15.62 -5.27
CA PRO A 43 -6.53 15.79 -6.72
C PRO A 43 -6.78 17.25 -7.11
N LYS A 44 -5.85 17.85 -7.85
CA LYS A 44 -5.99 19.25 -8.33
C LYS A 44 -6.62 19.35 -9.70
N ASP A 45 -6.55 18.27 -10.47
CA ASP A 45 -7.10 18.15 -11.82
C ASP A 45 -8.26 17.13 -11.84
N GLY A 46 -9.26 17.35 -12.69
CA GLY A 46 -10.37 16.39 -12.89
C GLY A 46 -11.53 16.47 -11.87
N LEU A 47 -11.48 17.42 -10.93
CA LEU A 47 -12.53 17.65 -9.94
C LEU A 47 -13.90 17.91 -10.58
N LYS A 48 -14.89 17.09 -10.20
CA LYS A 48 -16.29 17.30 -10.60
C LYS A 48 -16.92 18.40 -9.75
N ARG A 49 -17.94 19.07 -10.31
CA ARG A 49 -18.66 20.17 -9.61
C ARG A 49 -19.34 19.73 -8.31
N ASN A 50 -19.61 18.44 -8.17
CA ASN A 50 -20.22 17.83 -7.00
C ASN A 50 -19.21 17.14 -6.07
N CYS A 51 -17.91 17.44 -6.20
CA CYS A 51 -16.85 16.91 -5.36
C CYS A 51 -15.96 18.05 -4.84
N THR A 52 -15.76 18.13 -3.54
CA THR A 52 -14.86 19.11 -2.90
C THR A 52 -13.91 18.42 -1.92
N PHE A 53 -12.82 19.07 -1.54
CA PHE A 53 -11.89 18.51 -0.55
C PHE A 53 -11.53 19.56 0.49
N VAL A 54 -11.42 19.12 1.75
CA VAL A 54 -11.18 19.98 2.91
C VAL A 54 -10.07 19.37 3.75
N LYS A 55 -9.03 20.14 4.04
CA LYS A 55 -7.98 19.70 4.96
C LYS A 55 -8.48 19.86 6.40
N ALA A 56 -8.64 18.76 7.14
CA ALA A 56 -9.05 18.77 8.55
C ALA A 56 -8.65 17.48 9.27
N ASN A 57 -8.57 17.54 10.61
CA ASN A 57 -8.29 16.40 11.47
C ASN A 57 -9.53 16.08 12.33
N THR A 58 -10.09 14.88 12.19
CA THR A 58 -11.26 14.43 12.96
C THR A 58 -11.02 14.50 14.48
N LEU A 59 -9.78 14.31 14.94
CA LEU A 59 -9.45 14.42 16.36
C LEU A 59 -9.35 15.87 16.85
N GLU A 60 -9.28 16.85 15.97
CA GLU A 60 -9.24 18.28 16.30
C GLU A 60 -10.59 18.98 16.08
N GLY A 61 -11.55 18.26 15.50
CA GLY A 61 -12.85 18.79 15.09
C GLY A 61 -12.90 19.05 13.59
N LEU A 62 -13.95 18.56 12.95
CA LEU A 62 -14.23 18.79 11.55
C LEU A 62 -14.87 20.18 11.36
N PRO A 63 -14.51 20.92 10.30
CA PRO A 63 -14.99 22.27 10.04
C PRO A 63 -16.39 22.27 9.41
N PHE A 64 -17.30 21.50 9.99
CA PHE A 64 -18.69 21.36 9.56
C PHE A 64 -19.60 21.55 10.76
N GLU A 65 -20.78 22.13 10.51
CA GLU A 65 -21.82 22.30 11.51
C GLU A 65 -22.37 20.93 11.96
N ASP A 66 -23.05 20.91 13.09
CA ASP A 66 -23.78 19.73 13.55
C ASP A 66 -24.85 19.33 12.52
N ASP A 67 -25.15 18.03 12.44
CA ASP A 67 -26.23 17.51 11.56
C ASP A 67 -26.10 17.94 10.09
N THR A 68 -24.87 18.00 9.58
CA THR A 68 -24.59 18.42 8.20
C THR A 68 -24.83 17.30 7.19
N PHE A 69 -24.41 16.07 7.51
CA PHE A 69 -24.34 14.96 6.55
C PHE A 69 -25.40 13.90 6.80
N ASP A 70 -26.02 13.40 5.74
CA ASP A 70 -26.98 12.30 5.81
C ASP A 70 -26.30 10.93 5.98
N TYR A 71 -25.01 10.84 5.64
CA TYR A 71 -24.16 9.69 5.93
C TYR A 71 -22.68 10.08 5.97
N VAL A 72 -21.96 9.39 6.85
CA VAL A 72 -20.53 9.56 7.07
C VAL A 72 -19.84 8.21 6.92
N PHE A 73 -18.87 8.15 6.01
CA PHE A 73 -18.02 6.98 5.79
C PHE A 73 -16.64 7.22 6.40
N GLN A 74 -16.07 6.19 7.02
CA GLN A 74 -14.67 6.24 7.44
C GLN A 74 -13.99 4.87 7.33
N VAL A 75 -12.72 4.88 6.90
CA VAL A 75 -11.84 3.71 6.74
C VAL A 75 -10.52 4.11 7.39
N LEU A 76 -10.30 3.85 8.69
CA LEU A 76 -9.02 4.19 9.33
C LEU A 76 -8.80 3.66 10.74
N THR A 77 -7.55 3.27 10.98
CA THR A 77 -6.98 2.79 12.24
C THR A 77 -6.75 3.93 13.27
N PHE A 78 -7.77 4.39 13.98
CA PHE A 78 -7.53 5.17 15.22
C PHE A 78 -7.00 4.26 16.34
N THR A 79 -6.24 4.82 17.28
CA THR A 79 -5.90 4.08 18.51
C THR A 79 -7.17 3.85 19.34
N THR A 80 -7.19 2.80 20.17
CA THR A 80 -8.30 2.54 21.10
C THR A 80 -8.64 3.72 22.00
N ALA A 81 -7.67 4.62 22.28
CA ALA A 81 -7.87 5.80 23.10
C ALA A 81 -8.55 6.95 22.35
N ASP A 82 -8.37 7.05 21.03
CA ASP A 82 -8.87 8.15 20.20
C ASP A 82 -10.27 7.87 19.65
N TRP A 83 -10.65 6.59 19.56
CA TRP A 83 -11.94 6.13 19.05
C TRP A 83 -13.17 6.84 19.63
N PRO A 84 -13.30 7.02 20.95
CA PRO A 84 -14.45 7.72 21.51
C PRO A 84 -14.59 9.16 21.00
N LYS A 85 -13.46 9.86 20.82
CA LYS A 85 -13.43 11.24 20.32
C LYS A 85 -13.80 11.29 18.84
N ALA A 86 -13.22 10.39 18.05
CA ALA A 86 -13.54 10.29 16.64
C ALA A 86 -15.02 9.96 16.40
N ILE A 87 -15.56 8.93 17.07
CA ILE A 87 -16.98 8.56 16.93
C ILE A 87 -17.89 9.71 17.35
N SER A 88 -17.58 10.39 18.45
CA SER A 88 -18.37 11.55 18.89
C SER A 88 -18.41 12.63 17.81
N GLU A 89 -17.29 12.88 17.14
CA GLU A 89 -17.20 13.88 16.08
C GLU A 89 -17.93 13.46 14.80
N LEU A 90 -17.82 12.19 14.40
CA LEU A 90 -18.54 11.65 13.24
C LEU A 90 -20.06 11.65 13.47
N VAL A 91 -20.50 11.31 14.68
CA VAL A 91 -21.90 11.39 15.07
C VAL A 91 -22.39 12.83 15.09
N ARG A 92 -21.60 13.78 15.62
CA ARG A 92 -21.95 15.20 15.67
C ARG A 92 -22.30 15.77 14.29
N VAL A 93 -21.48 15.46 13.28
CA VAL A 93 -21.70 15.98 11.93
C VAL A 93 -22.77 15.20 11.15
N THR A 94 -23.26 14.07 11.68
CA THR A 94 -24.28 13.23 11.03
C THR A 94 -25.68 13.60 11.50
N LYS A 95 -26.59 13.86 10.55
CA LYS A 95 -28.00 14.20 10.83
C LYS A 95 -28.70 13.14 11.67
N PRO A 96 -29.74 13.52 12.44
CA PRO A 96 -30.59 12.56 13.11
C PRO A 96 -31.30 11.67 12.08
N GLY A 97 -31.09 10.35 12.18
CA GLY A 97 -31.58 9.37 11.21
C GLY A 97 -30.65 9.13 10.02
N GLY A 98 -29.51 9.82 9.97
CA GLY A 98 -28.39 9.51 9.09
C GLY A 98 -27.58 8.32 9.58
N TRP A 99 -26.57 7.95 8.80
CA TRP A 99 -25.79 6.73 9.01
C TRP A 99 -24.30 7.03 9.17
N VAL A 100 -23.66 6.39 10.14
CA VAL A 100 -22.20 6.37 10.25
C VAL A 100 -21.73 4.97 9.92
N GLU A 101 -20.98 4.82 8.83
CA GLU A 101 -20.37 3.56 8.41
C GLU A 101 -18.86 3.61 8.66
N LEU A 102 -18.41 2.72 9.54
CA LEU A 102 -17.01 2.57 9.92
C LEU A 102 -16.51 1.24 9.34
N VAL A 103 -15.54 1.30 8.44
CA VAL A 103 -14.89 0.13 7.87
C VAL A 103 -13.52 0.01 8.50
N GLU A 104 -13.47 -0.78 9.57
CA GLU A 104 -12.25 -1.09 10.28
C GLU A 104 -11.59 -2.35 9.74
N THR A 105 -10.28 -2.28 9.52
CA THR A 105 -9.45 -3.48 9.55
C THR A 105 -9.27 -3.90 10.99
N ASP A 106 -9.95 -4.98 11.38
CA ASP A 106 -9.73 -5.61 12.69
C ASP A 106 -8.26 -6.03 12.80
N CYS A 107 -7.54 -5.32 13.69
CA CYS A 107 -6.15 -5.60 14.08
C CYS A 107 -6.09 -6.33 15.43
N LYS A 108 -7.02 -7.25 15.70
CA LYS A 108 -6.79 -8.30 16.72
C LYS A 108 -6.25 -9.56 16.06
N LEU A 109 -4.92 -9.66 16.07
CA LEU A 109 -4.16 -10.81 15.59
C LEU A 109 -3.84 -11.76 16.75
N GLU A 110 -4.82 -12.56 17.17
CA GLU A 110 -4.55 -13.66 18.09
C GLU A 110 -4.20 -14.94 17.30
N ARG A 111 -2.89 -15.23 17.27
CA ARG A 111 -2.25 -16.53 16.94
C ARG A 111 -2.32 -17.02 15.48
N ILE A 112 -1.53 -16.40 14.59
CA ILE A 112 -1.06 -17.02 13.34
C ILE A 112 0.41 -16.58 13.08
N PRO A 113 1.31 -17.45 12.57
CA PRO A 113 2.76 -17.21 12.48
C PRO A 113 3.15 -15.93 11.71
N LEU A 114 4.28 -15.35 12.12
CA LEU A 114 4.85 -14.02 11.81
C LEU A 114 4.97 -13.60 10.32
N TYR A 115 4.71 -14.48 9.37
CA TYR A 115 4.99 -14.26 7.94
C TYR A 115 3.88 -13.51 7.16
N TYR A 116 2.66 -13.36 7.70
CA TYR A 116 1.48 -12.98 6.89
C TYR A 116 0.85 -11.60 7.19
N HIS A 117 1.40 -10.79 8.10
CA HIS A 117 0.56 -9.76 8.75
C HIS A 117 0.47 -8.37 8.12
N LYS A 118 1.35 -7.91 7.23
CA LYS A 118 1.48 -6.44 7.05
C LYS A 118 1.72 -5.98 5.60
N PHE A 119 0.67 -6.02 4.76
CA PHE A 119 0.63 -5.42 3.40
C PHE A 119 0.26 -3.92 3.41
N GLY A 120 0.80 -3.13 4.34
CA GLY A 120 0.69 -1.67 4.30
C GLY A 120 1.95 -1.01 3.72
N ASN A 121 1.92 0.31 3.57
CA ASN A 121 3.02 1.14 3.05
C ASN A 121 4.37 0.93 3.79
N ALA A 122 5.49 1.38 3.20
CA ALA A 122 6.83 1.17 3.76
C ALA A 122 6.96 1.64 5.23
N CYS A 123 6.24 2.71 5.59
CA CYS A 123 6.24 3.26 6.94
C CYS A 123 5.47 2.43 7.97
N CYS A 124 4.39 1.75 7.58
CA CYS A 124 3.60 0.98 8.54
C CYS A 124 4.40 -0.19 9.12
N TRP A 125 5.23 -0.84 8.30
CA TRP A 125 6.01 -1.99 8.74
C TRP A 125 7.03 -1.59 9.82
N THR A 126 7.74 -0.48 9.62
CA THR A 126 8.69 0.03 10.62
C THR A 126 8.00 0.36 11.94
N MET A 127 6.85 1.04 11.89
CA MET A 127 6.07 1.37 13.09
C MET A 127 5.53 0.13 13.80
N ASP A 128 5.07 -0.84 13.01
CA ASP A 128 4.56 -2.12 13.46
C ASP A 128 5.63 -2.96 14.17
N MET A 129 6.85 -3.00 13.62
CA MET A 129 7.96 -3.67 14.26
C MET A 129 8.39 -2.95 15.54
N ALA A 130 8.41 -1.62 15.53
CA ALA A 130 8.65 -0.83 16.74
C ALA A 130 7.58 -1.07 17.82
N ASN A 131 6.35 -1.37 17.41
CA ASN A 131 5.27 -1.74 18.33
C ASN A 131 5.48 -3.12 18.94
N ASP A 132 5.81 -4.11 18.13
CA ASP A 132 5.93 -5.52 18.53
C ASP A 132 7.23 -5.77 19.32
N PHE A 133 8.29 -4.99 19.06
CA PHE A 133 9.62 -5.12 19.67
C PHE A 133 10.06 -3.81 20.36
N PRO A 134 9.48 -3.47 21.52
CA PRO A 134 9.72 -2.18 22.18
C PRO A 134 11.16 -1.95 22.65
N ASP A 135 11.93 -3.03 22.85
CA ASP A 135 13.34 -2.96 23.25
C ASP A 135 14.30 -2.77 22.06
N SER A 136 13.79 -2.83 20.82
CA SER A 136 14.57 -2.64 19.59
C SER A 136 14.31 -1.26 18.98
N HIS A 137 15.28 -0.71 18.27
CA HIS A 137 15.15 0.57 17.57
C HIS A 137 15.02 0.32 16.06
N PHE A 138 14.05 0.98 15.44
CA PHE A 138 13.74 0.83 14.03
C PHE A 138 13.89 2.15 13.29
N VAL A 139 14.53 2.09 12.13
CA VAL A 139 14.71 3.24 11.23
C VAL A 139 14.12 2.89 9.88
N GLY A 140 13.08 3.62 9.47
CA GLY A 140 12.51 3.51 8.13
C GLY A 140 13.21 4.49 7.18
N VAL A 141 13.41 4.07 5.93
CA VAL A 141 14.06 4.91 4.91
C VAL A 141 13.20 4.94 3.65
N ASP A 142 13.04 6.13 3.09
CA ASP A 142 12.41 6.33 1.79
C ASP A 142 13.07 7.51 1.05
N VAL A 143 13.02 7.52 -0.28
CA VAL A 143 13.53 8.63 -1.10
C VAL A 143 12.64 9.87 -0.97
N THR A 144 11.37 9.67 -0.61
CA THR A 144 10.38 10.71 -0.38
C THR A 144 10.24 11.02 1.11
N ASP A 145 9.94 12.28 1.43
CA ASP A 145 9.73 12.74 2.82
C ASP A 145 8.24 12.66 3.19
N LEU A 146 7.66 11.48 2.97
CA LEU A 146 6.23 11.19 3.24
C LEU A 146 6.06 10.37 4.52
N PHE A 147 6.86 10.67 5.54
CA PHE A 147 6.87 9.93 6.78
C PHE A 147 5.71 10.32 7.71
N PRO A 148 5.17 9.36 8.48
CA PRO A 148 4.19 9.65 9.51
C PRO A 148 4.80 10.56 10.57
N LYS A 149 4.08 11.60 10.96
CA LYS A 149 4.50 12.57 11.98
C LYS A 149 3.90 12.28 13.36
N ASP A 150 2.74 11.63 13.37
CA ASP A 150 1.97 11.30 14.57
C ASP A 150 1.98 9.78 14.80
N GLY A 151 1.82 9.35 16.06
CA GLY A 151 1.79 7.93 16.42
C GLY A 151 3.16 7.23 16.45
N LEU A 152 4.26 7.96 16.22
CA LEU A 152 5.61 7.42 16.33
C LEU A 152 5.96 7.09 17.79
N LYS A 153 6.39 5.86 18.02
CA LYS A 153 7.04 5.48 19.27
C LYS A 153 8.47 6.04 19.33
N SER A 154 8.99 6.21 20.54
CA SER A 154 10.35 6.70 20.75
C SER A 154 11.44 5.80 20.16
N ASN A 155 11.13 4.53 19.89
CA ASN A 155 12.02 3.56 19.25
C ASN A 155 11.82 3.44 17.73
N CYS A 156 11.08 4.35 17.10
CA CYS A 156 10.82 4.37 15.66
C CYS A 156 11.20 5.73 15.08
N THR A 157 12.11 5.76 14.10
CA THR A 157 12.49 6.98 13.39
C THR A 157 12.47 6.77 11.87
N PHE A 158 12.50 7.86 11.12
CA PHE A 158 12.51 7.84 9.66
C PHE A 158 13.59 8.77 9.10
N ALA A 159 14.20 8.37 7.99
CA ALA A 159 15.21 9.15 7.29
C ALA A 159 14.93 9.20 5.79
N LYS A 160 14.99 10.41 5.22
CA LYS A 160 14.92 10.59 3.77
C LYS A 160 16.27 10.23 3.15
N ALA A 161 16.34 9.18 2.35
CA ALA A 161 17.55 8.81 1.63
C ALA A 161 17.26 7.99 0.37
N ASN A 162 18.14 8.11 -0.61
CA ASN A 162 18.15 7.26 -1.79
C ASN A 162 19.24 6.20 -1.63
N THR A 163 18.88 4.93 -1.56
CA THR A 163 19.86 3.82 -1.40
C THR A 163 20.88 3.77 -2.54
N LEU A 164 20.56 4.30 -3.72
CA LEU A 164 21.51 4.40 -4.84
C LEU A 164 22.59 5.47 -4.67
N GLU A 165 22.33 6.45 -3.80
CA GLU A 165 23.25 7.55 -3.47
C GLU A 165 24.02 7.30 -2.16
N GLY A 166 23.68 6.21 -1.46
CA GLY A 166 24.19 5.89 -0.14
C GLY A 166 23.24 6.30 0.97
N LEU A 167 23.13 5.45 1.98
CA LEU A 167 22.35 5.68 3.18
C LEU A 167 23.16 6.53 4.18
N PRO A 168 22.51 7.44 4.91
CA PRO A 168 23.16 8.39 5.82
C PRO A 168 23.52 7.73 7.18
N PHE A 169 24.05 6.51 7.14
CA PHE A 169 24.45 5.73 8.30
C PHE A 169 25.88 5.26 8.18
N GLU A 170 26.54 5.09 9.32
CA GLU A 170 27.89 4.53 9.38
C GLU A 170 27.89 3.04 9.00
N ASP A 171 29.06 2.54 8.62
CA ASP A 171 29.25 1.10 8.36
C ASP A 171 28.95 0.30 9.63
N GLY A 172 28.21 -0.80 9.51
CA GLY A 172 27.91 -1.64 10.68
C GLY A 172 27.04 -0.96 11.74
N THR A 173 26.07 -0.15 11.33
CA THR A 173 25.10 0.48 12.25
C THR A 173 24.02 -0.48 12.72
N PHE A 174 23.48 -1.32 11.83
CA PHE A 174 22.26 -2.10 12.09
C PHE A 174 22.56 -3.58 12.29
N ASP A 175 21.91 -4.22 13.27
CA ASP A 175 21.98 -5.68 13.47
C ASP A 175 21.16 -6.45 12.42
N TYR A 176 20.17 -5.80 11.82
CA TYR A 176 19.29 -6.36 10.80
C TYR A 176 18.87 -5.27 9.80
N THR A 177 19.02 -5.53 8.50
CA THR A 177 18.52 -4.68 7.43
C THR A 177 17.50 -5.43 6.58
N PHE A 178 16.44 -4.73 6.22
CA PHE A 178 15.29 -5.30 5.54
C PHE A 178 14.82 -4.39 4.41
N GLN A 179 14.59 -4.98 3.25
CA GLN A 179 13.97 -4.32 2.10
C GLN A 179 12.82 -5.16 1.58
N ARG A 180 11.75 -4.50 1.13
CA ARG A 180 10.67 -5.19 0.43
C ARG A 180 10.05 -4.40 -0.70
N PHE A 181 9.57 -5.12 -1.71
CA PHE A 181 8.76 -4.63 -2.83
C PHE A 181 9.40 -3.48 -3.61
N MET A 182 10.72 -3.53 -3.82
CA MET A 182 11.48 -2.55 -4.60
C MET A 182 11.80 -3.02 -6.03
N PHE A 183 11.18 -4.11 -6.49
CA PHE A 183 11.39 -4.69 -7.84
C PHE A 183 11.13 -3.75 -9.03
N LEU A 184 10.40 -2.64 -8.86
CA LEU A 184 10.24 -1.59 -9.88
C LEU A 184 11.12 -0.34 -9.65
N ALA A 185 11.90 -0.32 -8.57
CA ALA A 185 12.74 0.82 -8.21
C ALA A 185 14.16 0.72 -8.79
N PHE A 186 14.63 -0.50 -9.10
CA PHE A 186 16.04 -0.76 -9.42
C PHE A 186 16.22 -1.46 -10.76
N THR A 187 17.14 -0.95 -11.58
CA THR A 187 17.62 -1.67 -12.76
C THR A 187 18.52 -2.85 -12.34
N PRO A 188 18.83 -3.82 -13.22
CA PRO A 188 19.76 -4.90 -12.91
C PRO A 188 21.14 -4.43 -12.39
N ALA A 189 21.62 -3.29 -12.88
CA ALA A 189 22.90 -2.72 -12.43
C ALA A 189 22.80 -2.04 -11.05
N ASP A 190 21.60 -1.61 -10.65
CA ASP A 190 21.36 -0.93 -9.38
C ASP A 190 21.24 -1.91 -8.22
N TRP A 191 20.69 -3.11 -8.45
CA TRP A 191 20.56 -4.15 -7.44
C TRP A 191 21.86 -4.46 -6.69
N ALA A 192 22.98 -4.60 -7.42
CA ALA A 192 24.28 -4.86 -6.80
C ALA A 192 24.73 -3.71 -5.87
N LYS A 193 24.44 -2.46 -6.24
CA LYS A 193 24.76 -1.28 -5.41
C LYS A 193 23.90 -1.25 -4.16
N VAL A 194 22.60 -1.47 -4.33
CA VAL A 194 21.61 -1.47 -3.23
C VAL A 194 21.95 -2.55 -2.22
N ILE A 195 22.21 -3.78 -2.68
CA ILE A 195 22.59 -4.89 -1.80
C ILE A 195 23.91 -4.58 -1.10
N SER A 196 24.91 -4.07 -1.83
CA SER A 196 26.19 -3.68 -1.20
C SER A 196 25.99 -2.61 -0.13
N GLU A 197 25.09 -1.67 -0.35
CA GLU A 197 24.78 -0.60 0.60
C GLU A 197 24.05 -1.12 1.85
N LEU A 198 23.09 -2.04 1.67
CA LEU A 198 22.44 -2.74 2.79
C LEU A 198 23.45 -3.55 3.60
N VAL A 199 24.34 -4.28 2.93
CA VAL A 199 25.44 -5.02 3.57
C VAL A 199 26.40 -4.07 4.29
N ARG A 200 26.72 -2.90 3.72
CA ARG A 200 27.62 -1.91 4.35
C ARG A 200 27.09 -1.48 5.71
N VAL A 201 25.83 -1.07 5.78
CA VAL A 201 25.22 -0.57 7.03
C VAL A 201 24.86 -1.68 8.01
N THR A 202 24.81 -2.95 7.60
CA THR A 202 24.66 -4.10 8.50
C THR A 202 25.96 -4.40 9.26
N LYS A 203 25.88 -4.74 10.55
CA LYS A 203 27.01 -5.20 11.38
C LYS A 203 27.54 -6.55 10.92
N SER A 204 28.82 -6.83 11.13
CA SER A 204 29.30 -8.22 11.06
C SER A 204 28.56 -9.08 12.08
N GLY A 205 28.09 -10.26 11.64
CA GLY A 205 27.15 -11.11 12.38
C GLY A 205 25.68 -10.66 12.31
N GLY A 206 25.39 -9.51 11.68
CA GLY A 206 24.03 -9.04 11.41
C GLY A 206 23.44 -9.63 10.14
N TRP A 207 22.14 -9.45 9.93
CA TRP A 207 21.41 -10.08 8.82
C TRP A 207 20.91 -9.07 7.80
N VAL A 208 20.87 -9.48 6.54
CA VAL A 208 20.22 -8.73 5.44
C VAL A 208 19.09 -9.61 4.90
N GLU A 209 17.90 -9.07 4.78
CA GLU A 209 16.72 -9.76 4.23
C GLU A 209 16.04 -8.92 3.14
N LEU A 210 15.71 -9.57 2.03
CA LEU A 210 14.98 -8.98 0.91
C LEU A 210 13.70 -9.77 0.66
N VAL A 211 12.58 -9.07 0.49
CA VAL A 211 11.28 -9.66 0.16
C VAL A 211 10.70 -9.01 -1.10
N GLU A 212 10.59 -9.78 -2.19
CA GLU A 212 10.20 -9.23 -3.49
C GLU A 212 9.07 -10.03 -4.15
N SER A 213 8.13 -9.32 -4.76
CA SER A 213 7.00 -9.95 -5.46
C SER A 213 7.39 -10.31 -6.88
N ASP A 214 7.05 -11.53 -7.30
CA ASP A 214 7.04 -11.92 -8.70
C ASP A 214 5.77 -11.36 -9.36
N CYS A 215 5.93 -10.61 -10.44
CA CYS A 215 4.79 -10.12 -11.21
C CYS A 215 4.22 -11.15 -12.19
N ASN A 216 4.80 -12.35 -12.26
CA ASN A 216 4.28 -13.42 -13.08
C ASN A 216 3.25 -14.24 -12.32
N LEU A 217 1.98 -13.99 -12.66
CA LEU A 217 0.83 -14.64 -12.07
C LEU A 217 0.80 -16.12 -12.47
N GLN A 218 0.63 -16.99 -11.48
CA GLN A 218 0.39 -18.42 -11.66
C GLN A 218 -1.10 -18.69 -11.82
N GLU A 219 -1.46 -19.74 -12.56
CA GLU A 219 -2.85 -20.00 -12.99
C GLU A 219 -3.48 -18.77 -13.65
N THR A 220 -2.74 -18.18 -14.61
CA THR A 220 -3.08 -16.91 -15.24
C THR A 220 -4.37 -17.03 -16.06
N PRO A 221 -5.38 -16.18 -15.86
CA PRO A 221 -6.54 -16.12 -16.74
C PRO A 221 -6.10 -15.72 -18.16
N PRO A 222 -6.63 -16.35 -19.23
CA PRO A 222 -6.22 -16.03 -20.60
C PRO A 222 -6.41 -14.55 -20.98
N SER A 223 -7.45 -13.92 -20.45
CA SER A 223 -7.76 -12.49 -20.57
C SER A 223 -6.70 -11.57 -19.97
N TYR A 224 -5.93 -12.05 -19.00
CA TYR A 224 -4.92 -11.27 -18.29
C TYR A 224 -3.52 -11.40 -18.92
N LEU A 225 -3.30 -12.39 -19.80
CA LEU A 225 -2.01 -12.62 -20.45
C LEU A 225 -1.51 -11.42 -21.24
N GLU A 226 -2.40 -10.69 -21.91
CA GLU A 226 -2.03 -9.49 -22.65
C GLU A 226 -1.45 -8.41 -21.73
N PHE A 227 -2.12 -8.13 -20.61
CA PHE A 227 -1.63 -7.20 -19.59
C PHE A 227 -0.27 -7.64 -19.04
N GLN A 228 -0.14 -8.92 -18.65
CA GLN A 228 1.11 -9.42 -18.07
C GLN A 228 2.28 -9.30 -19.05
N ASN A 229 2.07 -9.69 -20.31
CA ASN A 229 3.10 -9.58 -21.35
C ASN A 229 3.46 -8.13 -21.64
N ALA A 230 2.46 -7.25 -21.75
CA ALA A 230 2.66 -5.81 -21.93
C ALA A 230 3.42 -5.19 -20.76
N PHE A 231 3.13 -5.60 -19.53
CA PHE A 231 3.80 -5.12 -18.33
C PHE A 231 5.27 -5.54 -18.30
N ILE A 232 5.57 -6.82 -18.51
CA ILE A 232 6.94 -7.35 -18.59
C ILE A 232 7.74 -6.68 -19.72
N ALA A 233 7.13 -6.52 -20.90
CA ALA A 233 7.78 -5.84 -22.02
C ALA A 233 8.03 -4.37 -21.71
N GLY A 234 7.06 -3.70 -21.08
CA GLY A 234 7.13 -2.28 -20.73
C GLY A 234 8.18 -1.97 -19.67
N THR A 235 8.38 -2.85 -18.68
CA THR A 235 9.44 -2.70 -17.67
C THR A 235 10.82 -2.90 -18.29
N ARG A 236 10.99 -3.95 -19.11
CA ARG A 236 12.25 -4.22 -19.84
C ARG A 236 12.63 -3.10 -20.80
N ALA A 237 11.66 -2.54 -21.52
CA ALA A 237 11.90 -1.38 -22.41
C ALA A 237 12.40 -0.14 -21.66
N ARG A 238 12.15 -0.05 -20.35
CA ARG A 238 12.62 1.03 -19.46
C ARG A 238 13.89 0.66 -18.68
N GLY A 239 14.48 -0.51 -18.96
CA GLY A 239 15.72 -0.97 -18.33
C GLY A 239 15.52 -1.73 -17.01
N PHE A 240 14.28 -2.04 -16.62
CA PHE A 240 13.99 -2.86 -15.44
C PHE A 240 13.83 -4.33 -15.82
N ASP A 241 14.36 -5.23 -15.01
CA ASP A 241 14.12 -6.66 -15.14
C ASP A 241 13.43 -7.19 -13.88
N ILE A 242 12.11 -7.27 -13.94
CA ILE A 242 11.29 -7.74 -12.82
C ILE A 242 11.39 -9.25 -12.58
N ASP A 243 12.01 -10.02 -13.49
CA ASP A 243 12.27 -11.45 -13.27
C ASP A 243 13.53 -11.70 -12.43
N LEU A 244 14.36 -10.66 -12.22
CA LEU A 244 15.60 -10.76 -11.44
C LEU A 244 15.33 -11.21 -9.99
N VAL A 245 14.15 -10.87 -9.45
CA VAL A 245 13.73 -11.24 -8.10
C VAL A 245 13.71 -12.75 -7.86
N ARG A 246 13.65 -13.57 -8.92
CA ARG A 246 13.70 -15.04 -8.85
C ARG A 246 15.09 -15.60 -8.59
N ASN A 247 16.12 -14.76 -8.63
CA ASN A 247 17.53 -15.15 -8.49
C ASN A 247 18.26 -14.31 -7.45
N LEU A 248 17.55 -13.73 -6.47
CA LEU A 248 18.17 -12.84 -5.48
C LEU A 248 19.19 -13.60 -4.62
N GLY A 249 18.96 -14.87 -4.28
CA GLY A 249 19.91 -15.71 -3.56
C GLY A 249 21.30 -15.73 -4.21
N SER A 250 21.35 -15.84 -5.53
CA SER A 250 22.62 -15.80 -6.28
C SER A 250 23.37 -14.48 -6.12
N THR A 251 22.65 -13.37 -5.93
CA THR A 251 23.23 -12.03 -5.76
C THR A 251 23.78 -11.84 -4.35
N LEU A 252 23.22 -12.53 -3.35
CA LEU A 252 23.65 -12.45 -1.94
C LEU A 252 24.86 -13.36 -1.62
N ASN A 253 24.99 -14.50 -2.30
CA ASN A 253 26.03 -15.52 -2.06
C ASN A 253 27.49 -15.02 -2.15
N GLY A 254 27.75 -13.88 -2.79
CA GLY A 254 29.08 -13.27 -2.86
C GLY A 254 29.41 -12.30 -1.73
N LEU A 255 28.42 -11.92 -0.93
CA LEU A 255 28.51 -10.84 0.07
C LEU A 255 28.14 -11.32 1.48
N LEU A 256 27.34 -12.38 1.57
CA LEU A 256 26.78 -12.93 2.81
C LEU A 256 27.09 -14.41 2.94
N VAL A 257 27.04 -14.91 4.18
CA VAL A 257 27.10 -16.33 4.54
C VAL A 257 25.73 -16.80 5.02
N ASP A 258 25.53 -18.12 5.13
CA ASP A 258 24.26 -18.72 5.58
C ASP A 258 23.04 -18.20 4.80
N VAL A 259 23.19 -18.09 3.47
CA VAL A 259 22.15 -17.57 2.59
C VAL A 259 21.06 -18.63 2.39
N GLU A 260 19.82 -18.24 2.69
CA GLU A 260 18.63 -19.03 2.43
C GLU A 260 17.67 -18.25 1.53
N GLU A 261 17.01 -18.96 0.61
CA GLU A 261 16.06 -18.40 -0.37
C GLU A 261 14.87 -19.36 -0.51
N ASP A 262 13.67 -18.81 -0.46
CA ASP A 262 12.43 -19.54 -0.77
C ASP A 262 11.35 -18.53 -1.21
N TYR A 263 10.11 -18.98 -1.37
CA TYR A 263 8.97 -18.12 -1.66
C TYR A 263 7.72 -18.52 -0.89
N ILE A 264 6.90 -17.51 -0.59
CA ILE A 264 5.52 -17.72 -0.15
C ILE A 264 4.58 -17.66 -1.35
N SER A 265 3.53 -18.49 -1.28
CA SER A 265 2.42 -18.42 -2.25
C SER A 265 1.41 -17.38 -1.78
N CYS A 266 1.07 -16.44 -2.67
CA CYS A 266 0.17 -15.32 -2.42
C CYS A 266 -1.11 -15.46 -3.26
N PRO A 267 -2.20 -16.02 -2.70
CA PRO A 267 -3.49 -16.15 -3.38
C PRO A 267 -4.10 -14.79 -3.75
N MET A 268 -4.58 -14.64 -4.98
CA MET A 268 -5.13 -13.39 -5.48
C MET A 268 -6.67 -13.41 -5.45
N GLY A 269 -7.24 -12.92 -4.35
CA GLY A 269 -8.69 -12.80 -4.16
C GLY A 269 -9.39 -14.08 -3.70
N TRP A 270 -8.65 -15.10 -3.26
CA TRP A 270 -9.21 -16.37 -2.78
C TRP A 270 -8.39 -16.92 -1.60
N ASN A 271 -8.80 -18.01 -0.97
CA ASN A 271 -8.13 -18.60 0.21
C ASN A 271 -8.24 -17.79 1.52
N GLY A 272 -9.42 -17.19 1.75
CA GLY A 272 -9.73 -16.47 2.97
C GLY A 272 -9.23 -15.02 2.99
N ARG A 273 -9.28 -14.41 4.18
CA ARG A 273 -9.09 -12.96 4.36
C ARG A 273 -7.79 -12.42 3.77
N VAL A 274 -6.68 -13.13 3.92
CA VAL A 274 -5.37 -12.70 3.40
C VAL A 274 -5.39 -12.62 1.88
N GLY A 275 -5.93 -13.62 1.20
CA GLY A 275 -6.00 -13.59 -0.25
C GLY A 275 -7.03 -12.59 -0.78
N ASP A 276 -8.13 -12.35 -0.06
CA ASP A 276 -9.05 -11.26 -0.39
C ASP A 276 -8.36 -9.89 -0.37
N LEU A 277 -7.53 -9.63 0.64
CA LEU A 277 -6.73 -8.40 0.75
C LEU A 277 -5.68 -8.31 -0.36
N LEU A 278 -4.99 -9.40 -0.68
CA LEU A 278 -4.03 -9.47 -1.79
C LEU A 278 -4.70 -9.17 -3.14
N GLY A 279 -5.90 -9.71 -3.37
CA GLY A 279 -6.69 -9.43 -4.57
C GLY A 279 -7.06 -7.95 -4.68
N ARG A 280 -7.49 -7.33 -3.58
CA ARG A 280 -7.78 -5.89 -3.54
C ARG A 280 -6.52 -5.05 -3.76
N ASN A 281 -5.39 -5.43 -3.16
CA ASN A 281 -4.13 -4.73 -3.36
C ASN A 281 -3.66 -4.80 -4.82
N ALA A 282 -3.84 -5.96 -5.46
CA ALA A 282 -3.63 -6.05 -6.90
C ALA A 282 -4.56 -5.11 -7.65
N GLU A 283 -5.87 -5.10 -7.40
CA GLU A 283 -6.81 -4.20 -8.07
C GLU A 283 -6.33 -2.72 -7.99
N LEU A 284 -5.95 -2.26 -6.80
CA LEU A 284 -5.40 -0.91 -6.59
C LEU A 284 -4.11 -0.69 -7.39
N GLY A 285 -3.19 -1.65 -7.37
CA GLY A 285 -1.96 -1.61 -8.16
C GLY A 285 -2.23 -1.50 -9.67
N HIS A 286 -3.20 -2.27 -10.19
CA HIS A 286 -3.59 -2.19 -11.60
C HIS A 286 -4.19 -0.82 -11.94
N ARG A 287 -5.04 -0.27 -11.08
CA ARG A 287 -5.60 1.09 -11.26
C ARG A 287 -4.50 2.15 -11.27
N ALA A 288 -3.51 2.05 -10.38
CA ALA A 288 -2.37 2.97 -10.36
C ALA A 288 -1.53 2.91 -11.65
N LEU A 289 -1.44 1.74 -12.28
CA LEU A 289 -0.71 1.55 -13.55
C LEU A 289 -1.49 2.03 -14.78
N LYS A 290 -2.76 2.41 -14.65
CA LYS A 290 -3.64 2.81 -15.76
C LYS A 290 -3.04 3.84 -16.72
N PRO A 291 -2.42 4.95 -16.26
CA PRO A 291 -1.86 5.96 -17.17
C PRO A 291 -0.75 5.42 -18.09
N HIS A 292 -0.11 4.32 -17.69
CA HIS A 292 0.95 3.67 -18.45
C HIS A 292 0.44 2.47 -19.25
N MET A 293 -0.46 1.68 -18.68
CA MET A 293 -0.88 0.41 -19.26
C MET A 293 -2.02 0.55 -20.27
N ALA A 294 -2.99 1.44 -20.04
CA ALA A 294 -4.10 1.62 -20.98
C ALA A 294 -3.63 1.99 -22.40
N PRO A 295 -2.67 2.92 -22.59
CA PRO A 295 -2.13 3.20 -23.93
C PRO A 295 -1.38 2.03 -24.56
N ILE A 296 -0.66 1.22 -23.77
CA ILE A 296 0.11 0.07 -24.26
C ILE A 296 -0.85 -1.04 -24.74
N MET A 297 -1.95 -1.24 -24.04
CA MET A 297 -2.99 -2.21 -24.40
C MET A 297 -3.97 -1.68 -25.46
N GLY A 298 -3.83 -0.42 -25.88
CA GLY A 298 -4.76 0.22 -26.82
C GLY A 298 -6.18 0.40 -26.26
N LEU A 299 -6.32 0.48 -24.94
CA LEU A 299 -7.60 0.63 -24.24
C LEU A 299 -7.87 2.09 -23.90
N THR A 300 -9.15 2.45 -23.94
CA THR A 300 -9.65 3.69 -23.32
C THR A 300 -9.55 3.61 -21.79
N SER A 301 -9.76 4.75 -21.14
CA SER A 301 -9.79 4.84 -19.67
C SER A 301 -10.87 3.91 -19.09
N GLU A 302 -12.07 3.94 -19.66
CA GLU A 302 -13.21 3.17 -19.20
C GLU A 302 -13.02 1.67 -19.45
N GLU A 303 -12.56 1.28 -20.64
CA GLU A 303 -12.25 -0.12 -20.97
C GLU A 303 -11.18 -0.71 -20.04
N TYR A 304 -10.19 0.10 -19.63
CA TYR A 304 -9.18 -0.35 -18.69
C TYR A 304 -9.76 -0.60 -17.30
N ASP A 305 -10.68 0.24 -16.80
CA ASP A 305 -11.32 0.01 -15.50
C ASP A 305 -12.17 -1.27 -15.52
N GLU A 306 -12.92 -1.49 -16.61
CA GLU A 306 -13.67 -2.73 -16.82
C GLU A 306 -12.75 -3.95 -16.86
N PHE A 307 -11.59 -3.83 -17.54
CA PHE A 307 -10.56 -4.86 -17.54
C PHE A 307 -10.05 -5.17 -16.12
N VAL A 308 -9.74 -4.16 -15.31
CA VAL A 308 -9.23 -4.37 -13.94
C VAL A 308 -10.24 -5.08 -13.06
N VAL A 309 -11.52 -4.68 -13.12
CA VAL A 309 -12.60 -5.34 -12.36
C VAL A 309 -12.74 -6.79 -12.82
N LYS A 310 -12.76 -7.04 -14.13
CA LYS A 310 -12.86 -8.38 -14.70
C LYS A 310 -11.68 -9.26 -14.29
N ALA A 311 -10.44 -8.76 -14.42
CA ALA A 311 -9.24 -9.48 -14.06
C ALA A 311 -9.26 -9.90 -12.58
N THR A 312 -9.65 -8.98 -11.70
CA THR A 312 -9.75 -9.24 -10.25
C THR A 312 -10.76 -10.35 -9.94
N GLN A 313 -11.89 -10.41 -10.66
CA GLN A 313 -12.86 -11.50 -10.52
C GLN A 313 -12.31 -12.83 -11.06
N GLU A 314 -11.62 -12.79 -12.19
CA GLU A 314 -11.05 -13.99 -12.83
C GLU A 314 -9.91 -14.60 -12.02
N PHE A 315 -9.13 -13.80 -11.28
CA PHE A 315 -8.13 -14.32 -10.34
C PHE A 315 -8.75 -15.23 -9.29
N ARG A 316 -9.94 -14.88 -8.79
CA ARG A 316 -10.66 -15.71 -7.81
C ARG A 316 -11.10 -17.03 -8.41
N THR A 317 -11.66 -17.00 -9.62
CA THR A 317 -12.24 -18.19 -10.25
C THR A 317 -11.17 -19.17 -10.74
N HIS A 318 -10.04 -18.66 -11.24
CA HIS A 318 -8.89 -19.46 -11.67
C HIS A 318 -7.98 -19.87 -10.51
N LYS A 319 -8.25 -19.37 -9.30
CA LYS A 319 -7.38 -19.53 -8.13
C LYS A 319 -5.95 -19.06 -8.43
N SER A 320 -5.84 -17.93 -9.12
CA SER A 320 -4.56 -17.34 -9.50
C SER A 320 -3.77 -16.88 -8.27
N TRP A 321 -2.45 -17.01 -8.33
CA TRP A 321 -1.57 -16.71 -7.20
C TRP A 321 -0.22 -16.20 -7.68
N MET A 322 0.49 -15.46 -6.84
CA MET A 322 1.83 -14.94 -7.13
C MET A 322 2.84 -15.55 -6.18
N LYS A 323 4.11 -15.58 -6.61
CA LYS A 323 5.22 -15.89 -5.71
C LYS A 323 5.71 -14.60 -5.08
N CYS A 324 5.93 -14.62 -3.78
CA CYS A 324 6.67 -13.56 -3.09
C CYS A 324 7.93 -14.20 -2.53
N PHE A 325 9.06 -13.90 -3.16
CA PHE A 325 10.36 -14.43 -2.79
C PHE A 325 10.84 -13.75 -1.53
N TYR A 326 11.48 -14.52 -0.66
CA TYR A 326 12.29 -13.98 0.42
C TYR A 326 13.67 -14.62 0.36
N VAL A 327 14.68 -13.80 0.61
CA VAL A 327 16.06 -14.23 0.73
C VAL A 327 16.68 -13.50 1.91
N TYR A 328 17.47 -14.22 2.69
CA TYR A 328 18.26 -13.61 3.76
C TYR A 328 19.63 -14.26 3.88
N GLY A 329 20.58 -13.52 4.44
CA GLY A 329 21.91 -14.02 4.76
C GLY A 329 22.59 -13.17 5.83
N MET A 330 23.59 -13.75 6.49
CA MET A 330 24.36 -13.10 7.55
C MET A 330 25.60 -12.44 6.97
N LYS A 331 25.92 -11.22 7.41
CA LYS A 331 27.18 -10.56 7.07
C LYS A 331 28.33 -11.21 7.85
N PRO A 332 29.41 -11.65 7.19
CA PRO A 332 30.54 -12.31 7.84
C PRO A 332 31.33 -11.42 8.81
#